data_AF-A0A0F9M1E9-F1
#
_entry.id   AF-A0A0F9M1E9-F1
#
_cell.length_a   1.000
_cell.length_b   1.000
_cell.length_c   1.000
_cell.angle_alpha   90.00
_cell.angle_beta   90.00
_cell.angle_gamma   90.00
#
_symmetry.space_group_name_H-M   'P 1'
#
loop_
_entity.id
_entity.type
_entity.pdbx_description
1 polymer ?
#
loop_
_entity_poly.entity_id
_entity_poly.type
_entity_poly.pdbx_seq_one_letter_code
_entity_poly.pdbx_strand_id
1 'polypeptide(L)' 'MISGDLMLAVKYLLIIGGVTLLIDGIASLIKFRDQSTFPQLVRIERSLFALLVVLIGFLL' A
#
# COMPACT_ATOMS: atom_id res chain seq x y z
N MET A 1 -4.03 -23.02 -14.41
CA MET A 1 -5.21 -22.37 -13.80
C MET A 1 -4.87 -22.11 -12.34
N ILE A 2 -4.99 -20.86 -11.88
CA ILE A 2 -4.97 -20.54 -10.44
C ILE A 2 -6.30 -21.08 -9.88
N SER A 3 -6.26 -21.87 -8.81
CA SER A 3 -7.48 -22.34 -8.14
C SER A 3 -8.23 -21.16 -7.52
N GLY A 4 -9.56 -21.22 -7.45
CA GLY A 4 -10.38 -20.14 -6.89
C GLY A 4 -9.96 -19.74 -5.46
N ASP A 5 -9.57 -20.72 -4.65
CA ASP A 5 -9.09 -20.51 -3.28
C ASP A 5 -7.74 -19.78 -3.23
N LEU A 6 -6.84 -20.08 -4.17
CA LEU A 6 -5.56 -19.39 -4.28
C LEU A 6 -5.76 -17.93 -4.71
N MET A 7 -6.69 -17.66 -5.63
CA MET A 7 -7.02 -16.30 -6.03
C MET A 7 -7.59 -15.49 -4.86
N LEU A 8 -8.53 -16.07 -4.09
CA LEU A 8 -9.12 -15.44 -2.92
C LEU A 8 -8.05 -15.09 -1.86
N ALA A 9 -7.13 -16.02 -1.59
CA ALA A 9 -6.02 -15.80 -0.66
C ALA A 9 -5.10 -14.66 -1.12
N VAL A 10 -4.78 -14.60 -2.42
CA VAL A 10 -3.96 -13.51 -3.00
C VAL A 10 -4.68 -12.17 -2.86
N LYS A 11 -6.00 -12.10 -3.13
CA LYS A 11 -6.78 -10.87 -2.94
C LYS A 11 -6.69 -10.37 -1.51
N TYR A 12 -6.93 -11.23 -0.52
CA TYR A 12 -6.84 -10.83 0.88
C TYR A 12 -5.43 -10.42 1.29
N LEU A 13 -4.41 -11.12 0.81
CA LEU A 13 -3.01 -10.74 1.08
C LEU A 13 -2.70 -9.34 0.56
N LEU A 14 -3.11 -9.03 -0.68
CA LEU A 14 -2.88 -7.72 -1.30
C LEU A 14 -3.66 -6.61 -0.58
N ILE A 15 -4.93 -6.84 -0.24
CA ILE A 15 -5.75 -5.86 0.47
C ILE A 15 -5.18 -5.60 1.87
N ILE A 16 -4.95 -6.64 2.66
CA ILE A 16 -4.48 -6.50 4.04
C ILE A 16 -3.08 -5.89 4.05
N GLY A 17 -2.14 -6.44 3.28
CA GLY A 17 -0.77 -5.94 3.19
C GLY A 17 -0.71 -4.51 2.67
N GLY A 18 -1.49 -4.20 1.63
CA GLY A 18 -1.57 -2.84 1.08
C GLY A 18 -2.15 -1.83 2.08
N VAL A 19 -3.19 -2.19 2.83
CA VAL A 19 -3.77 -1.32 3.88
C VAL A 19 -2.76 -1.08 5.00
N THR A 20 -2.03 -2.12 5.46
CA THR A 20 -0.96 -1.95 6.45
C THR A 20 0.12 -0.99 5.98
N LEU A 21 0.57 -1.13 4.72
CA LEU A 21 1.57 -0.24 4.11
C LEU A 21 1.06 1.20 3.95
N LEU A 22 -0.23 1.39 3.63
CA LEU A 22 -0.87 2.71 3.56
C LEU A 22 -0.85 3.41 4.92
N ILE A 23 -1.23 2.70 5.98
CA ILE A 23 -1.24 3.26 7.34
C ILE A 23 0.18 3.68 7.75
N ASP A 24 1.18 2.83 7.51
CA ASP A 24 2.59 3.15 7.79
C ASP A 24 3.09 4.35 6.97
N GLY A 25 2.79 4.38 5.67
CA GLY A 25 3.14 5.49 4.78
C GLY A 25 2.54 6.83 5.23
N ILE A 26 1.25 6.84 5.58
CA ILE A 26 0.55 8.03 6.07
C ILE A 26 1.10 8.46 7.44
N ALA A 27 1.29 7.52 8.38
CA ALA A 27 1.86 7.82 9.69
C ALA A 27 3.27 8.43 9.57
N SER A 28 4.09 7.90 8.65
CA SER A 28 5.42 8.42 8.34
C SER A 28 5.36 9.83 7.74
N LEU A 29 4.43 10.10 6.82
CA LEU A 29 4.21 11.43 6.25
C LEU A 29 3.83 12.45 7.32
N ILE A 30 2.92 12.10 8.23
CA ILE A 30 2.49 12.97 9.33
C ILE A 30 3.67 13.24 10.28
N LYS A 31 4.38 12.20 10.70
CA LYS A 31 5.49 12.30 11.67
C LYS A 31 6.63 13.18 11.19
N PHE A 32 6.86 13.25 9.88
CA PHE A 32 8.01 13.92 9.30
C PHE A 32 7.62 14.99 8.26
N ARG A 33 6.43 15.57 8.43
CA ARG A 33 5.83 16.58 7.54
C ARG A 33 6.67 17.86 7.40
N ASP A 34 7.53 18.15 8.37
CA ASP A 34 8.31 19.39 8.37
C ASP A 34 9.78 19.14 7.92
N GLN A 35 10.09 17.92 7.46
CA GLN A 35 11.42 17.58 6.89
C GLN A 35 11.55 18.01 5.43
N SER A 36 12.78 17.96 4.90
CA SER A 36 13.07 18.30 3.49
C SER A 36 12.15 17.60 2.47
N THR A 37 11.92 18.26 1.34
CA THR A 37 10.96 17.86 0.30
C THR A 37 11.31 16.53 -0.36
N PHE A 38 12.60 16.22 -0.54
CA PHE A 38 13.03 15.00 -1.23
C PHE A 38 12.62 13.71 -0.48
N PRO A 39 12.90 13.55 0.83
CA PRO A 39 12.34 12.46 1.64
C PRO A 39 10.81 12.38 1.66
N GLN A 40 10.11 13.52 1.53
CA GLN A 40 8.65 13.52 1.48
C GLN A 40 8.10 12.93 0.19
N LEU A 41 8.71 13.27 -0.96
CA LEU A 41 8.33 12.71 -2.26
C LEU A 41 8.44 11.17 -2.26
N VAL A 42 9.56 10.64 -1.74
CA VAL A 42 9.74 9.18 -1.62
C VAL A 42 8.69 8.53 -0.71
N ARG A 43 8.30 9.20 0.40
CA ARG A 43 7.23 8.70 1.28
C ARG A 43 5.85 8.74 0.61
N ILE A 44 5.59 9.77 -0.20
CA ILE A 44 4.36 9.87 -1.01
C ILE A 44 4.33 8.74 -2.03
N GLU A 45 5.43 8.52 -2.77
CA GLU A 45 5.54 7.42 -3.74
C GLU A 45 5.27 6.05 -3.11
N ARG A 46 5.84 5.78 -1.93
CA ARG A 46 5.56 4.54 -1.19
C ARG A 46 4.10 4.40 -0.77
N SER A 47 3.45 5.51 -0.40
CA SER A 47 2.02 5.52 -0.03
C SER A 47 1.12 5.31 -1.25
N LEU A 48 1.47 5.90 -2.39
CA LEU A 48 0.78 5.69 -3.67
C LEU A 48 0.95 4.26 -4.18
N PHE A 49 2.14 3.68 -4.03
CA PHE A 49 2.37 2.27 -4.35
C PHE A 49 1.50 1.36 -3.49
N ALA A 50 1.43 1.61 -2.18
CA ALA A 50 0.55 0.86 -1.27
C ALA A 50 -0.93 0.97 -1.68
N LEU A 51 -1.38 2.16 -2.11
CA LEU A 51 -2.73 2.34 -2.65
C LEU A 51 -2.99 1.48 -3.89
N LEU A 52 -2.04 1.45 -4.83
CA LEU A 52 -2.15 0.62 -6.04
C LEU A 52 -2.24 -0.87 -5.68
N VAL A 53 -1.47 -1.34 -4.71
CA VAL A 53 -1.53 -2.74 -4.25
C VAL A 53 -2.92 -3.09 -3.72
N VAL A 54 -3.54 -2.20 -2.93
CA VAL A 54 -4.92 -2.40 -2.45
C VAL A 54 -5.91 -2.45 -3.60
N LEU A 55 -5.82 -1.50 -4.55
CA LEU A 55 -6.72 -1.45 -5.71
C LEU A 55 -6.62 -2.72 -6.56
N ILE A 56 -5.41 -3.23 -6.81
CA ILE A 56 -5.20 -4.49 -7.54
C ILE A 56 -5.81 -5.66 -6.77
N GLY A 57 -5.67 -5.71 -5.45
CA GLY A 57 -6.30 -6.74 -4.62
C GLY A 57 -7.83 -6.76 -4.70
N PHE A 58 -8.47 -5.60 -4.89
CA PHE A 58 -9.91 -5.50 -5.12
C PHE A 58 -10.35 -5.91 -6.54
N LEU A 59 -9.50 -5.66 -7.54
CA LEU A 59 -9.80 -5.92 -8.96
C LEU A 59 -9.54 -7.36 -9.43
N LEU A 60 -8.59 -8.05 -8.80
CA LEU A 60 -8.39 -9.51 -8.94
C LEU A 60 -9.64 -10.26 -8.51
#